data_AF-A0A2W7T6V2-F1
#
_entry.id   AF-A0A2W7T6V2-F1
#
_cell.length_a   1.000
_cell.length_b   1.000
_cell.length_c   1.000
_cell.angle_alpha   90.00
_cell.angle_beta   90.00
_cell.angle_gamma   90.00
#
_symmetry.space_group_name_H-M   'P 1'
#
loop_
_entity.id
_entity.type
_entity.pdbx_description
1 polymer ?
#
loop_
_entity_poly.entity_id
_entity_poly.type
_entity_poly.pdbx_seq_one_letter_code
_entity_poly.pdbx_strand_id
1 'polypeptide(L)' 'MPTQLPTLLIPGLVLMLTVAACGDTRTQRAATGALGGAVAGELISGDPITGAVIGGVGGAVLR' A
#
# COMPACT_ATOMS: atom_id res chain seq x y z
N MET A 1 20.77 -1.24 -16.50
CA MET A 1 19.98 -0.01 -16.63
C MET A 1 18.98 0.05 -15.46
N PRO A 2 19.32 0.65 -14.29
CA PRO A 2 18.51 0.54 -13.07
C PRO A 2 17.97 1.88 -12.52
N THR A 3 17.70 2.88 -13.36
CA THR A 3 17.28 4.24 -12.92
C THR A 3 15.77 4.50 -12.97
N GLN A 4 14.92 3.52 -13.29
CA GLN A 4 13.45 3.72 -13.46
C GLN A 4 12.62 3.49 -12.18
N LEU A 5 13.18 2.86 -11.14
CA LEU A 5 12.51 2.59 -9.86
C LEU A 5 12.03 3.86 -9.10
N PRO A 6 12.79 4.98 -9.04
CA PRO A 6 12.33 6.18 -8.34
C PRO A 6 11.22 6.94 -9.08
N THR A 7 11.13 6.80 -10.41
CA THR A 7 10.14 7.51 -11.23
C THR A 7 8.72 6.96 -11.05
N LEU A 8 8.57 5.67 -10.73
CA LEU A 8 7.27 5.06 -10.39
C LEU A 8 6.85 5.28 -8.93
N LEU A 9 7.81 5.57 -8.06
CA LEU A 9 7.58 5.79 -6.63
C LEU A 9 6.77 7.07 -6.38
N ILE A 10 7.03 8.12 -7.18
CA ILE A 10 6.32 9.41 -7.10
C ILE A 10 4.83 9.28 -7.49
N PRO A 11 4.43 8.71 -8.65
CA PRO A 11 3.03 8.53 -8.98
C PRO A 11 2.35 7.53 -8.04
N GLY A 12 3.04 6.49 -7.56
CA GLY A 12 2.52 5.57 -6.55
C GLY A 12 2.20 6.25 -5.22
N LEU A 13 3.08 7.14 -4.76
CA LEU A 13 2.86 7.96 -3.56
C LEU A 13 1.71 8.96 -3.77
N VAL A 14 1.63 9.59 -4.95
CA VAL A 14 0.54 10.52 -5.31
C VAL A 14 -0.81 9.78 -5.41
N LEU A 15 -0.84 8.55 -5.93
CA LEU A 15 -2.02 7.68 -5.92
C LEU A 15 -2.43 7.25 -4.50
N MET A 16 -1.48 6.96 -3.62
CA MET A 16 -1.78 6.69 -2.22
C MET A 16 -2.32 7.93 -1.49
N LEU A 17 -1.78 9.12 -1.79
CA LEU A 17 -2.26 10.39 -1.22
C LEU A 17 -3.66 10.76 -1.71
N THR A 18 -4.00 10.48 -2.98
CA THR A 18 -5.35 10.70 -3.52
C THR A 18 -6.36 9.66 -3.01
N VAL A 19 -5.94 8.41 -2.79
CA VAL A 19 -6.75 7.39 -2.08
C VAL A 19 -6.93 7.75 -0.61
N ALA A 20 -5.91 8.30 0.07
CA ALA A 20 -6.03 8.80 1.44
C ALA A 20 -6.93 10.03 1.54
N ALA A 21 -7.04 10.82 0.47
CA ALA A 21 -7.99 11.92 0.36
C ALA A 21 -9.43 11.46 0.05
N CYS A 22 -9.62 10.30 -0.59
CA CYS A 22 -10.93 9.72 -0.92
C CYS A 22 -11.40 8.64 0.07
N GLY A 23 -10.49 8.11 0.91
CA GLY A 23 -10.74 7.13 1.97
C GLY A 23 -11.38 7.78 3.19
N ASP A 24 -12.65 8.14 3.05
CA ASP A 24 -13.47 8.77 4.09
C ASP A 24 -13.60 7.86 5.34
N THR A 25 -13.54 6.54 5.14
CA THR A 25 -13.74 5.53 6.19
C THR A 25 -12.51 4.66 6.44
N ARG A 26 -12.31 4.24 7.71
CA ARG A 26 -11.19 3.36 8.10
C ARG A 26 -11.16 2.05 7.33
N THR A 27 -12.31 1.55 6.91
CA THR A 27 -12.45 0.29 6.19
C THR A 27 -11.85 0.35 4.78
N GLN A 28 -12.02 1.47 4.06
CA GLN A 28 -11.41 1.63 2.75
C GLN A 28 -9.89 1.71 2.85
N ARG A 29 -9.35 2.41 3.85
CA ARG A 29 -7.90 2.47 4.07
C ARG A 29 -7.31 1.13 4.49
N ALA A 30 -8.05 0.37 5.29
CA ALA A 30 -7.67 -1.00 5.63
C ALA A 30 -7.65 -1.89 4.39
N ALA A 31 -8.65 -1.78 3.51
CA ALA A 31 -8.74 -2.58 2.30
C ALA A 31 -7.63 -2.23 1.30
N THR A 32 -7.35 -0.95 1.06
CA THR A 32 -6.30 -0.52 0.13
C THR A 32 -4.91 -0.78 0.69
N GLY A 33 -4.72 -0.57 2.00
CA GLY A 33 -3.51 -0.96 2.71
C GLY A 33 -3.27 -2.46 2.65
N ALA A 34 -4.31 -3.29 2.81
CA ALA A 34 -4.19 -4.74 2.70
C ALA A 34 -3.84 -5.18 1.27
N LEU A 35 -4.46 -4.58 0.25
CA LEU A 35 -4.16 -4.89 -1.14
C LEU A 35 -2.73 -4.49 -1.53
N GLY A 36 -2.30 -3.27 -1.18
CA GLY A 36 -0.93 -2.82 -1.44
C GLY A 36 0.11 -3.59 -0.62
N GLY A 37 -0.22 -3.88 0.64
CA GLY A 37 0.60 -4.69 1.52
C GLY A 37 0.74 -6.13 1.05
N ALA A 38 -0.31 -6.76 0.52
CA ALA A 38 -0.26 -8.11 -0.01
C ALA A 38 0.72 -8.22 -1.18
N VAL A 39 0.63 -7.26 -2.11
CA VAL A 39 1.54 -7.18 -3.26
C VAL A 39 2.98 -6.95 -2.78
N ALA A 40 3.19 -6.05 -1.81
CA ALA A 40 4.51 -5.81 -1.24
C ALA A 40 5.05 -7.01 -0.45
N GLY A 41 4.22 -7.72 0.31
CA GLY A 41 4.59 -8.88 1.11
C GLY A 41 4.96 -10.09 0.24
N GLU A 42 4.25 -10.29 -0.87
CA GLU A 42 4.63 -11.29 -1.87
C GLU A 42 5.99 -10.94 -2.48
N LEU A 43 6.21 -9.68 -2.85
CA LEU A 43 7.46 -9.24 -3.48
C LEU A 43 8.67 -9.25 -2.54
N ILE A 44 8.48 -8.97 -1.25
CA ILE A 44 9.57 -8.85 -0.27
C ILE A 44 9.81 -10.16 0.47
N SER A 45 8.74 -10.83 0.90
CA SER A 45 8.80 -11.97 1.81
C SER A 45 8.28 -13.26 1.20
N GLY A 46 7.70 -13.24 -0.01
CA GLY A 46 7.01 -14.39 -0.60
C GLY A 46 5.77 -14.82 0.18
N ASP A 47 5.26 -13.96 1.07
CA ASP A 47 4.08 -14.25 1.89
C ASP A 47 3.06 -13.09 1.75
N PRO A 48 1.99 -13.30 0.96
CA PRO A 48 1.07 -12.23 0.61
C PRO A 48 0.11 -11.95 1.78
N ILE A 49 -0.15 -12.95 2.63
CA ILE A 49 -1.03 -12.85 3.78
C ILE A 49 -0.42 -11.94 4.83
N THR A 50 0.86 -12.15 5.15
CA THR A 50 1.60 -11.30 6.09
C THR A 50 1.65 -9.86 5.61
N GLY A 51 1.91 -9.66 4.32
CA GLY A 51 1.85 -8.35 3.69
C GLY A 51 0.46 -7.71 3.78
N ALA A 52 -0.59 -8.47 3.51
CA ALA A 52 -1.97 -7.98 3.56
C ALA A 52 -2.39 -7.58 4.98
N VAL A 53 -2.00 -8.35 5.99
CA VAL A 53 -2.31 -8.06 7.38
C VAL A 53 -1.58 -6.81 7.83
N ILE A 54 -0.27 -6.72 7.58
CA ILE A 54 0.55 -5.56 7.98
C ILE A 54 0.10 -4.31 7.24
N GLY A 55 -0.12 -4.41 5.93
CA GLY A 55 -0.59 -3.28 5.12
C GLY A 55 -2.01 -2.86 5.46
N GLY A 56 -2.90 -3.81 5.79
CA GLY A 56 -4.28 -3.51 6.18
C GLY A 56 -4.39 -2.86 7.54
N VAL A 57 -3.65 -3.36 8.53
CA VAL A 57 -3.54 -2.74 9.86
C VAL A 57 -2.84 -1.39 9.75
N GLY A 58 -1.76 -1.31 8.98
CA GLY A 58 -1.04 -0.07 8.70
C GLY A 58 -1.92 0.98 8.03
N GLY A 59 -2.68 0.62 7.00
CA GLY A 59 -3.61 1.53 6.32
C GLY A 59 -4.78 1.97 7.21
N ALA A 60 -5.25 1.10 8.12
CA ALA A 60 -6.31 1.44 9.07
C ALA A 60 -5.85 2.40 10.18
N VAL A 61 -4.57 2.31 10.60
CA VAL A 61 -4.05 2.97 11.81
C VAL A 61 -3.07 4.10 11.51
N LEU A 62 -2.18 3.97 10.52
CA LEU A 62 -1.00 4.82 10.34
C LEU A 62 -1.16 6.01 9.38
N ARG A 63 -2.32 6.18 8.72
CA ARG A 63 -2.66 7.29 7.78
C ARG A 63 -1.63 7.55 6.67
#